data_AF-A0A1I4H988-F1
#
_entry.id   AF-A0A1I4H988-F1
#
_cell.length_a   1.000
_cell.length_b   1.000
_cell.length_c   1.000
_cell.angle_alpha   90.00
_cell.angle_beta   90.00
_cell.angle_gamma   90.00
#
_symmetry.space_group_name_H-M   'P 1'
#
loop_
_entity.id
_entity.type
_entity.pdbx_description
1 polymer ?
#
loop_
_entity_poly.entity_id
_entity_poly.type
_entity_poly.pdbx_seq_one_letter_code
_entity_poly.pdbx_strand_id
1 'polypeptide(L)'
;MDRNISQCIDINSKYCPCLLAETNQCTFCSHLKGESTCNCKWAGVCILYEKHWQYKKIQQCEESTVARIEEEVTFTIKEQISNNTYMLEMQVSNTFAESLMKIGSFAFLKRPNDPAFFFFPVNIMNVHGNLLEVVIETIGPKSIRIIAENNNKLVLRGPYWNGVLGQPWIDNLTYGKIILVAGGIGQAPAMPLAVNLRKNNNQVTAVLAPGKVGKIFIEEQLTELGVTVYNVPSLRKTGIPMLKEGLYQKPDLVVSAGPDNQHYAIIRAMQSAGVNIPMVATNNATMCCGEGICGSCLKKVQGNTEIRLCKQQIDFSKFVED
;
A
#
# COMPACT_ATOMS: atom_id res chain seq x y z
N MET A 1 0.45 -29.85 2.89
CA MET A 1 0.22 -28.86 3.97
C MET A 1 0.44 -27.49 3.38
N ASP A 2 -0.63 -26.82 2.97
CA ASP A 2 -0.55 -25.49 2.37
C ASP A 2 -0.05 -24.50 3.43
N ARG A 3 1.23 -24.12 3.29
CA ARG A 3 1.86 -23.10 4.13
C ARG A 3 1.06 -21.81 3.92
N ASN A 4 0.52 -21.25 5.00
CA ASN A 4 -0.24 -20.00 5.01
C ASN A 4 0.35 -18.99 4.02
N ILE A 5 -0.38 -18.77 2.92
CA ILE A 5 0.07 -18.05 1.72
C ILE A 5 0.16 -16.53 1.98
N SER A 6 -0.44 -16.07 3.08
CA SER A 6 -0.54 -14.65 3.42
C SER A 6 -0.34 -14.38 4.92
N GLN A 7 -0.04 -13.13 5.26
CA GLN A 7 0.10 -12.65 6.65
C GLN A 7 -0.80 -11.43 6.87
N CYS A 8 -1.46 -11.32 8.02
CA CYS A 8 -2.27 -10.13 8.30
C CYS A 8 -1.39 -8.94 8.73
N ILE A 9 -1.62 -7.78 8.12
CA ILE A 9 -0.81 -6.56 8.29
C ILE A 9 -1.02 -5.86 9.64
N ASP A 10 -2.20 -6.06 10.25
CA ASP A 10 -2.56 -5.44 11.53
C ASP A 10 -2.13 -6.26 12.74
N ILE A 11 -1.55 -7.46 12.55
CA ILE A 11 -1.02 -8.24 13.66
C ILE A 11 0.06 -7.41 14.37
N ASN A 12 0.07 -7.47 15.72
CA ASN A 12 0.92 -6.66 16.60
C ASN A 12 0.67 -5.15 16.54
N SER A 13 -0.45 -4.71 15.96
CA SER A 13 -0.89 -3.31 16.05
C SER A 13 -2.03 -3.16 17.04
N LYS A 14 -2.33 -1.91 17.43
CA LYS A 14 -3.52 -1.59 18.25
C LYS A 14 -4.86 -1.94 17.59
N TYR A 15 -4.87 -2.25 16.28
CA TYR A 15 -6.07 -2.64 15.52
C TYR A 15 -6.25 -4.16 15.41
N CYS A 16 -5.48 -4.95 16.15
CA CYS A 16 -5.66 -6.39 16.29
C CYS A 16 -5.68 -6.75 17.79
N PRO A 17 -6.70 -7.46 18.30
CA PRO A 17 -7.87 -8.01 17.61
C PRO A 17 -8.79 -6.94 17.03
N CYS A 18 -9.32 -7.20 15.84
CA CYS A 18 -10.33 -6.37 15.17
C CYS A 18 -11.70 -7.04 15.26
N LEU A 19 -12.74 -6.39 14.74
CA LEU A 19 -14.08 -6.95 14.71
C LEU A 19 -14.15 -8.37 14.11
N LEU A 20 -13.36 -8.67 13.06
CA LEU A 20 -13.28 -10.02 12.50
C LEU A 20 -12.77 -11.05 13.52
N ALA A 21 -11.83 -10.69 14.38
CA ALA A 21 -11.36 -11.58 15.43
C ALA A 21 -12.42 -11.74 16.54
N GLU A 22 -13.04 -10.63 16.95
CA GLU A 22 -14.11 -10.63 17.95
C GLU A 22 -15.31 -11.49 17.56
N THR A 23 -15.70 -11.47 16.28
CA THR A 23 -16.84 -12.25 15.77
C THR A 23 -16.50 -13.66 15.31
N ASN A 24 -15.28 -14.17 15.55
CA ASN A 24 -14.82 -15.49 15.06
C ASN A 24 -14.88 -15.60 13.51
N GLN A 25 -14.48 -14.54 12.82
CA GLN A 25 -14.41 -14.45 11.36
C GLN A 25 -13.00 -14.03 10.87
N CYS A 26 -11.98 -14.21 11.72
CA CYS A 26 -10.61 -13.81 11.41
C CYS A 26 -10.11 -14.58 10.18
N THR A 27 -9.65 -13.88 9.13
CA THR A 27 -9.14 -14.54 7.92
C THR A 27 -7.76 -15.18 8.10
N PHE A 28 -7.07 -14.92 9.22
CA PHE A 28 -5.72 -15.44 9.48
C PHE A 28 -5.66 -16.51 10.59
N CYS A 29 -6.45 -16.39 11.66
CA CYS A 29 -6.42 -17.35 12.77
C CYS A 29 -7.36 -18.54 12.51
N SER A 30 -6.79 -19.73 12.30
CA SER A 30 -7.52 -21.00 12.08
C SER A 30 -8.49 -21.34 13.20
N HIS A 31 -8.09 -21.20 14.46
CA HIS A 31 -8.99 -21.45 15.59
C HIS A 31 -10.21 -20.53 15.59
N LEU A 32 -10.02 -19.24 15.30
CA LEU A 32 -11.14 -18.31 15.19
C LEU A 32 -12.03 -18.62 13.97
N LYS A 33 -11.56 -19.36 12.97
CA LYS A 33 -12.39 -19.89 11.87
C LYS A 33 -13.11 -21.19 12.23
N GLY A 34 -12.86 -21.77 13.40
CA GLY A 34 -13.43 -23.04 13.84
C GLY A 34 -12.58 -24.27 13.50
N GLU A 35 -11.33 -24.11 13.04
CA GLU A 35 -10.42 -25.24 12.83
C GLU A 35 -9.90 -25.79 14.18
N SER A 36 -9.68 -27.09 14.24
CA SER A 36 -9.24 -27.80 15.46
C SER A 36 -7.76 -27.61 15.79
N THR A 37 -6.94 -27.21 14.81
CA THR A 37 -5.49 -27.07 14.96
C THR A 37 -5.03 -25.69 14.50
N CYS A 38 -4.13 -25.09 15.27
CA CYS A 38 -3.46 -23.86 14.86
C CYS A 38 -2.51 -24.12 13.69
N ASN A 39 -2.68 -23.35 12.61
CA ASN A 39 -1.82 -23.35 11.42
C ASN A 39 -1.25 -21.95 11.10
N CYS A 40 -1.32 -21.01 12.05
CA CYS A 40 -0.80 -19.67 11.83
C CYS A 40 0.73 -19.69 11.76
N LYS A 41 1.30 -18.83 10.92
CA LYS A 41 2.72 -18.50 11.01
C LYS A 41 2.86 -17.54 12.20
N TRP A 42 3.42 -18.02 13.30
CA TRP A 42 3.56 -17.23 14.52
C TRP A 42 4.26 -15.90 14.22
N ALA A 43 3.60 -14.81 14.58
CA ALA A 43 4.07 -13.44 14.31
C ALA A 43 4.46 -12.71 15.61
N GLY A 44 4.68 -13.42 16.71
CA GLY A 44 5.03 -12.85 18.01
C GLY A 44 3.86 -12.79 19.00
N VAL A 45 2.62 -12.70 18.49
CA VAL A 45 1.39 -12.58 19.32
C VAL A 45 0.32 -13.55 18.84
N CYS A 46 -0.38 -14.17 19.80
CA CYS A 46 -1.52 -15.05 19.53
C CYS A 46 -2.82 -14.24 19.46
N ILE A 47 -3.44 -14.12 18.28
CA ILE A 47 -4.70 -13.38 18.10
C ILE A 47 -5.82 -13.93 18.99
N LEU A 48 -5.91 -15.26 19.13
CA LEU A 48 -6.91 -15.91 19.98
C LEU A 48 -6.69 -15.55 21.46
N TYR A 49 -5.44 -15.56 21.91
CA TYR A 49 -5.10 -15.21 23.29
C TYR A 49 -5.39 -13.73 23.55
N GLU A 50 -4.96 -12.85 22.65
CA GLU A 50 -5.23 -11.40 22.75
C GLU A 50 -6.72 -11.11 22.80
N LYS A 51 -7.52 -11.76 21.96
CA LYS A 51 -8.98 -11.68 22.04
C LYS A 51 -9.47 -11.97 23.45
N HIS A 52 -9.10 -13.13 24.03
CA HIS A 52 -9.56 -13.51 25.35
C HIS A 52 -9.03 -12.62 26.49
N TRP A 53 -7.82 -12.09 26.34
CA TRP A 53 -7.19 -11.22 27.35
C TRP A 53 -7.72 -9.78 27.29
N GLN A 54 -7.88 -9.22 26.09
CA GLN A 54 -8.43 -7.88 25.89
C GLN A 54 -9.94 -7.83 26.16
N TYR A 55 -10.67 -8.91 25.88
CA TYR A 55 -12.08 -9.02 26.24
C TYR A 55 -12.34 -8.78 27.74
N LYS A 56 -11.42 -9.22 28.62
CA LYS A 56 -11.48 -8.93 30.06
C LYS A 56 -11.29 -7.46 30.42
N LYS A 57 -10.58 -6.68 29.58
CA LYS A 57 -10.43 -5.22 29.75
C LYS A 57 -11.65 -4.45 29.23
N ILE A 58 -12.26 -4.90 28.13
CA ILE A 58 -13.43 -4.25 27.51
C ILE A 58 -14.69 -4.45 28.38
N GLN A 59 -14.84 -5.56 29.10
CA GLN A 59 -15.96 -5.69 30.06
C GLN A 59 -15.94 -4.65 31.19
N GLN A 60 -14.83 -3.91 31.38
CA GLN A 60 -14.72 -2.84 32.38
C GLN A 60 -14.95 -1.42 31.81
N CYS A 61 -15.00 -1.24 30.49
CA CYS A 61 -15.25 0.04 29.80
C CYS A 61 -16.07 -0.19 28.53
N GLU A 62 -17.20 0.50 28.38
CA GLU A 62 -18.21 0.41 27.31
C GLU A 62 -17.70 -0.06 25.92
N GLU A 63 -18.53 -0.88 25.24
CA GLU A 63 -18.32 -1.47 23.91
C GLU A 63 -17.74 -0.48 22.89
N SER A 64 -16.41 -0.43 22.78
CA SER A 64 -15.73 0.40 21.80
C SER A 64 -14.97 -0.51 20.83
N THR A 65 -15.56 -0.73 19.65
CA THR A 65 -14.80 -1.25 18.51
C THR A 65 -13.64 -0.31 18.23
N VAL A 66 -12.40 -0.84 18.14
CA VAL A 66 -11.22 -0.02 17.82
C VAL A 66 -11.38 0.56 16.40
N ALA A 67 -11.81 1.82 16.33
CA ALA A 67 -11.94 2.54 15.08
C ALA A 67 -10.60 3.12 14.62
N ARG A 68 -10.43 3.28 13.31
CA ARG A 68 -9.34 4.05 12.72
C ARG A 68 -9.52 5.53 13.08
N ILE A 69 -8.41 6.26 13.11
CA ILE A 69 -8.42 7.71 13.34
C ILE A 69 -9.15 8.36 12.16
N GLU A 70 -10.12 9.23 12.47
CA GLU A 70 -10.75 10.12 11.51
C GLU A 70 -10.44 11.56 11.88
N GLU A 71 -9.91 12.33 10.93
CA GLU A 71 -9.50 13.72 11.14
C GLU A 71 -10.03 14.60 9.99
N GLU A 72 -10.75 15.67 10.34
CA GLU A 72 -11.10 16.73 9.39
C GLU A 72 -9.91 17.68 9.26
N VAL A 73 -9.45 17.86 8.03
CA VAL A 73 -8.27 18.68 7.72
C VAL A 73 -8.59 19.71 6.65
N THR A 74 -7.89 20.84 6.72
CA THR A 74 -7.83 21.79 5.62
C THR A 74 -6.69 21.38 4.69
N PHE A 75 -6.93 21.38 3.37
CA PHE A 75 -5.92 21.07 2.36
C PHE A 75 -5.69 22.25 1.42
N THR A 76 -4.50 22.26 0.82
CA THR A 76 -4.13 23.16 -0.28
C THR A 76 -3.70 22.32 -1.48
N ILE A 77 -3.84 22.89 -2.68
CA ILE A 77 -3.27 22.30 -3.90
C ILE A 77 -1.85 22.82 -3.99
N LYS A 78 -0.87 21.95 -3.69
CA LYS A 78 0.55 22.28 -3.79
C LYS A 78 0.99 22.40 -5.24
N GLU A 79 0.55 21.47 -6.07
CA GLU A 79 0.85 21.45 -7.49
C GLU A 79 -0.27 20.77 -8.29
N GLN A 80 -0.63 21.34 -9.44
CA GLN A 80 -1.38 20.64 -10.47
C GLN A 80 -0.40 19.95 -11.42
N ILE A 81 -0.18 18.65 -11.22
CA ILE A 81 0.79 17.84 -11.98
C ILE A 81 0.33 17.69 -13.44
N SER A 82 -0.97 17.52 -13.66
CA SER A 82 -1.60 17.44 -14.99
C SER A 82 -3.07 17.85 -14.92
N ASN A 83 -3.78 17.83 -16.05
CA ASN A 83 -5.18 18.26 -16.12
C ASN A 83 -6.08 17.63 -15.04
N ASN A 84 -5.86 16.34 -14.73
CA ASN A 84 -6.69 15.59 -13.77
C ASN A 84 -5.89 15.05 -12.58
N THR A 85 -4.63 15.48 -12.38
CA THR A 85 -3.76 14.97 -11.31
C THR A 85 -3.27 16.12 -10.44
N TYR A 86 -3.51 16.01 -9.14
CA TYR A 86 -3.23 17.07 -8.17
C TYR A 86 -2.41 16.52 -7.01
N MET A 87 -1.36 17.24 -6.63
CA MET A 87 -0.64 17.06 -5.38
C MET A 87 -1.29 17.94 -4.32
N LEU A 88 -1.83 17.31 -3.29
CA LEU A 88 -2.47 17.97 -2.17
C LEU A 88 -1.55 17.94 -0.97
N GLU A 89 -1.54 19.04 -0.24
CA GLU A 89 -0.81 19.21 1.00
C GLU A 89 -1.82 19.51 2.11
N MET A 90 -1.67 18.86 3.26
CA MET A 90 -2.57 19.05 4.41
C MET A 90 -1.84 18.84 5.73
N GLN A 91 -2.23 19.61 6.74
CA GLN A 91 -1.72 19.46 8.09
C GLN A 91 -2.60 18.48 8.87
N VAL A 92 -1.99 17.51 9.54
CA VAL A 92 -2.65 16.49 10.35
C VAL A 92 -2.14 16.53 11.80
N SER A 93 -2.78 15.82 12.71
CA SER A 93 -2.25 15.60 14.05
C SER A 93 -0.93 14.80 14.02
N ASN A 94 -0.04 15.08 14.97
CA ASN A 94 1.25 14.36 15.08
C ASN A 94 1.03 12.84 15.19
N THR A 95 0.04 12.43 16.00
CA THR A 95 -0.29 11.02 16.18
C THR A 95 -0.72 10.33 14.89
N PHE A 96 -1.40 11.06 14.00
CA PHE A 96 -1.85 10.52 12.73
C PHE A 96 -0.69 10.45 11.73
N ALA A 97 0.13 11.51 11.64
CA ALA A 97 1.33 11.54 10.82
C ALA A 97 2.32 10.41 11.16
N GLU A 98 2.66 10.23 12.43
CA GLU A 98 3.56 9.15 12.90
C GLU A 98 3.06 7.77 12.45
N SER A 99 1.75 7.57 12.52
CA SER A 99 1.12 6.30 12.17
C SER A 99 1.14 5.99 10.65
N LEU A 100 1.34 7.02 9.81
CA LEU A 100 1.44 6.95 8.36
C LEU A 100 2.89 6.86 7.85
N MET A 101 3.89 6.94 8.73
CA MET A 101 5.31 6.81 8.33
C MET A 101 5.71 5.37 7.98
N LYS A 102 4.88 4.37 8.31
CA LYS A 102 5.13 2.97 7.96
C LYS A 102 5.03 2.77 6.45
N ILE A 103 5.90 1.94 5.87
CA ILE A 103 5.83 1.59 4.45
C ILE A 103 4.48 0.93 4.13
N GLY A 104 3.93 1.27 2.97
CA GLY A 104 2.61 0.78 2.56
C GLY A 104 1.46 1.52 3.23
N SER A 105 1.74 2.62 3.95
CA SER A 105 0.69 3.43 4.53
C SER A 105 -0.18 4.09 3.47
N PHE A 106 -1.48 4.02 3.68
CA PHE A 106 -2.48 4.74 2.93
C PHE A 106 -3.61 5.19 3.86
N ALA A 107 -4.38 6.16 3.41
CA ALA A 107 -5.56 6.66 4.11
C ALA A 107 -6.76 6.58 3.17
N PHE A 108 -7.98 6.65 3.72
CA PHE A 108 -9.16 6.95 2.93
C PHE A 108 -9.46 8.43 3.01
N LEU A 109 -9.93 8.99 1.90
CA LEU A 109 -10.24 10.40 1.77
C LEU A 109 -11.68 10.58 1.28
N LYS A 110 -12.38 11.56 1.86
CA LYS A 110 -13.70 12.04 1.40
C LYS A 110 -13.89 13.51 1.76
N ARG A 111 -14.98 14.12 1.30
CA ARG A 111 -15.42 15.43 1.82
C ARG A 111 -16.14 15.26 3.16
N PRO A 112 -16.10 16.26 4.07
CA PRO A 112 -16.78 16.18 5.36
C PRO A 112 -18.26 15.78 5.27
N ASN A 113 -19.02 16.43 4.39
CA ASN A 113 -20.46 16.23 4.26
C ASN A 113 -20.85 15.06 3.35
N ASP A 114 -19.88 14.39 2.72
CA ASP A 114 -20.18 13.24 1.87
C ASP A 114 -20.48 12.00 2.73
N PRO A 115 -21.44 11.15 2.30
CA PRO A 115 -21.72 9.86 2.96
C PRO A 115 -20.49 8.97 3.09
N ALA A 116 -20.45 8.08 4.10
CA ALA A 116 -19.28 7.24 4.38
C ALA A 116 -18.84 6.35 3.19
N PHE A 117 -19.74 5.95 2.30
CA PHE A 117 -19.38 5.14 1.12
C PHE A 117 -18.61 5.93 0.03
N PHE A 118 -18.45 7.25 0.21
CA PHE A 118 -17.65 8.10 -0.67
C PHE A 118 -16.15 8.02 -0.39
N PHE A 119 -15.74 7.45 0.75
CA PHE A 119 -14.33 7.19 1.03
C PHE A 119 -13.68 6.39 -0.13
N PHE A 120 -12.49 6.81 -0.53
CA PHE A 120 -11.62 6.08 -1.44
C PHE A 120 -10.16 6.11 -0.94
N PRO A 121 -9.38 5.05 -1.19
CA PRO A 121 -8.01 4.98 -0.72
C PRO A 121 -7.09 5.94 -1.49
N VAL A 122 -6.17 6.56 -0.78
CA VAL A 122 -5.11 7.42 -1.30
C VAL A 122 -3.78 7.01 -0.67
N ASN A 123 -2.76 6.81 -1.50
CA ASN A 123 -1.41 6.54 -1.00
C ASN A 123 -0.80 7.80 -0.41
N ILE A 124 -0.03 7.63 0.66
CA ILE A 124 0.75 8.71 1.25
C ILE A 124 2.06 8.84 0.48
N MET A 125 2.33 10.01 -0.09
CA MET A 125 3.56 10.26 -0.84
C MET A 125 4.68 10.70 0.11
N ASN A 126 4.43 11.74 0.92
CA ASN A 126 5.39 12.24 1.90
C ASN A 126 4.71 12.56 3.24
N VAL A 127 5.49 12.42 4.30
CA VAL A 127 5.15 12.87 5.66
C VAL A 127 6.33 13.67 6.19
N HIS A 128 6.18 14.98 6.30
CA HIS A 128 7.20 15.91 6.82
C HIS A 128 6.72 16.51 8.14
N GLY A 129 7.14 15.91 9.26
CA GLY A 129 6.58 16.27 10.56
C GLY A 129 5.08 15.94 10.62
N ASN A 130 4.24 16.98 10.60
CA ASN A 130 2.78 16.88 10.55
C ASN A 130 2.16 17.30 9.21
N LEU A 131 3.00 17.55 8.20
CA LEU A 131 2.57 17.89 6.85
C LEU A 131 2.50 16.62 6.01
N LEU A 132 1.31 16.35 5.47
CA LEU A 132 1.00 15.19 4.65
C LEU A 132 0.88 15.60 3.18
N GLU A 133 1.58 14.89 2.30
CA GLU A 133 1.42 15.04 0.85
C GLU A 133 0.80 13.78 0.25
N VAL A 134 -0.25 13.98 -0.54
CA VAL A 134 -0.91 12.92 -1.32
C VAL A 134 -1.10 13.37 -2.75
N VAL A 135 -1.09 12.41 -3.68
CA VAL A 135 -1.40 12.68 -5.08
C VAL A 135 -2.69 11.96 -5.44
N ILE A 136 -3.62 12.69 -6.05
CA ILE A 136 -4.92 12.14 -6.46
C ILE A 136 -5.18 12.36 -7.96
N GLU A 137 -5.91 11.43 -8.55
CA GLU A 137 -6.47 11.55 -9.89
C GLU A 137 -8.00 11.80 -9.84
N THR A 138 -8.46 12.89 -10.44
CA THR A 138 -9.87 13.28 -10.51
C THR A 138 -10.57 12.61 -11.70
N ILE A 139 -10.80 11.30 -11.59
CA ILE A 139 -11.36 10.46 -12.67
C ILE A 139 -12.82 10.04 -12.44
N GLY A 140 -13.31 10.06 -11.20
CA GLY A 140 -14.59 9.48 -10.84
C GLY A 140 -15.40 10.37 -9.92
N PRO A 141 -16.66 9.99 -9.62
CA PRO A 141 -17.55 10.82 -8.82
C PRO A 141 -16.91 11.17 -7.48
N LYS A 142 -16.24 10.21 -6.83
CA LYS A 142 -15.53 10.40 -5.55
C LYS A 142 -14.44 11.47 -5.61
N SER A 143 -13.52 11.37 -6.58
CA SER A 143 -12.34 12.23 -6.63
C SER A 143 -12.57 13.57 -7.31
N ILE A 144 -13.46 13.67 -8.31
CA ILE A 144 -13.76 14.95 -8.99
C ILE A 144 -14.28 16.00 -8.01
N ARG A 145 -15.11 15.59 -7.04
CA ARG A 145 -15.67 16.52 -6.04
C ARG A 145 -14.64 17.08 -5.06
N ILE A 146 -13.46 16.47 -4.95
CA ILE A 146 -12.41 16.94 -4.03
C ILE A 146 -11.89 18.32 -4.47
N ILE A 147 -11.79 18.55 -5.78
CA ILE A 147 -11.24 19.77 -6.39
C ILE A 147 -12.36 20.73 -6.84
N ALA A 148 -13.61 20.47 -6.45
CA ALA A 148 -14.73 21.35 -6.79
C ALA A 148 -14.57 22.75 -6.18
N GLU A 149 -15.07 23.77 -6.88
CA GLU A 149 -15.04 25.16 -6.44
C GLU A 149 -15.61 25.29 -5.01
N ASN A 150 -14.84 25.95 -4.12
CA ASN A 150 -15.11 26.15 -2.69
C ASN A 150 -14.85 24.96 -1.74
N ASN A 151 -14.18 23.89 -2.18
CA ASN A 151 -13.75 22.82 -1.27
C ASN A 151 -12.30 23.02 -0.82
N ASN A 152 -12.09 23.26 0.48
CA ASN A 152 -10.76 23.29 1.11
C ASN A 152 -10.64 22.34 2.31
N LYS A 153 -11.66 21.53 2.56
CA LYS A 153 -11.72 20.60 3.69
C LYS A 153 -11.89 19.17 3.23
N LEU A 154 -11.27 18.25 3.96
CA LEU A 154 -11.31 16.82 3.73
C LEU A 154 -11.42 16.08 5.06
N VAL A 155 -11.92 14.86 4.99
CA VAL A 155 -11.84 13.91 6.10
C VAL A 155 -10.91 12.80 5.66
N LEU A 156 -9.87 12.57 6.46
CA LEU A 156 -8.96 11.44 6.34
C LEU A 156 -9.38 10.36 7.34
N ARG A 157 -9.30 9.10 6.91
CA ARG A 157 -9.48 7.93 7.78
C ARG A 157 -8.29 6.99 7.64
N GLY A 158 -7.67 6.59 8.75
CA GLY A 158 -6.55 5.65 8.74
C GLY A 158 -5.87 5.47 10.11
N PRO A 159 -4.59 5.07 10.13
CA PRO A 159 -3.79 4.59 9.00
C PRO A 159 -4.22 3.19 8.57
N TYR A 160 -3.95 2.84 7.33
CA TYR A 160 -3.94 1.47 6.83
C TYR A 160 -2.55 1.18 6.25
N TRP A 161 -2.08 -0.06 6.29
CA TRP A 161 -0.67 -0.37 5.96
C TRP A 161 -0.46 -1.33 4.79
N ASN A 162 -1.53 -1.85 4.20
CA ASN A 162 -1.45 -2.82 3.10
C ASN A 162 -1.39 -2.17 1.71
N GLY A 163 -0.88 -0.95 1.58
CA GLY A 163 -0.79 -0.21 0.30
C GLY A 163 0.26 -0.76 -0.66
N VAL A 164 1.16 -1.62 -0.16
CA VAL A 164 2.10 -2.40 -0.96
C VAL A 164 2.04 -3.86 -0.55
N LEU A 165 2.32 -4.76 -1.48
CA LEU A 165 2.39 -6.21 -1.32
C LEU A 165 3.84 -6.67 -1.41
N GLY A 166 4.19 -7.73 -0.68
CA GLY A 166 5.57 -8.18 -0.55
C GLY A 166 6.38 -7.38 0.48
N GLN A 167 5.72 -6.72 1.43
CA GLN A 167 6.36 -5.86 2.43
C GLN A 167 7.54 -6.51 3.20
N PRO A 168 7.53 -7.82 3.55
CA PRO A 168 8.68 -8.45 4.20
C PRO A 168 10.00 -8.33 3.43
N TRP A 169 9.95 -8.20 2.09
CA TRP A 169 11.13 -8.06 1.24
C TRP A 169 11.79 -6.67 1.33
N ILE A 170 11.06 -5.64 1.79
CA ILE A 170 11.57 -4.27 1.90
C ILE A 170 11.88 -3.85 3.33
N ASP A 171 11.19 -4.42 4.34
CA ASP A 171 11.31 -3.98 5.73
C ASP A 171 12.75 -4.10 6.28
N ASN A 172 13.48 -5.17 5.89
CA ASN A 172 14.79 -5.49 6.46
C ASN A 172 15.93 -5.56 5.42
N LEU A 173 15.67 -5.22 4.15
CA LEU A 173 16.70 -5.27 3.13
C LEU A 173 17.66 -4.10 3.29
N THR A 174 18.95 -4.39 3.40
CA THR A 174 20.04 -3.41 3.57
C THR A 174 21.16 -3.72 2.59
N TYR A 175 21.85 -2.67 2.12
CA TYR A 175 22.99 -2.78 1.19
C TYR A 175 22.73 -3.58 -0.10
N GLY A 176 21.46 -3.78 -0.47
CA GLY A 176 21.05 -4.50 -1.68
C GLY A 176 21.00 -3.61 -2.92
N LYS A 177 20.94 -4.26 -4.10
CA LYS A 177 20.72 -3.64 -5.40
C LYS A 177 19.25 -3.75 -5.78
N ILE A 178 18.61 -2.61 -6.03
CA ILE A 178 17.18 -2.52 -6.25
C ILE A 178 16.90 -1.92 -7.62
N ILE A 179 15.99 -2.54 -8.37
CA ILE A 179 15.37 -1.91 -9.53
C ILE A 179 13.96 -1.48 -9.15
N LEU A 180 13.73 -0.17 -9.09
CA LEU A 180 12.42 0.42 -8.87
C LEU A 180 11.82 0.81 -10.22
N VAL A 181 10.59 0.40 -10.51
CA VAL A 181 9.88 0.72 -11.74
C VAL A 181 8.60 1.44 -11.37
N ALA A 182 8.44 2.69 -11.82
CA ALA A 182 7.27 3.49 -11.52
C ALA A 182 6.73 4.25 -12.73
N GLY A 183 5.40 4.38 -12.82
CA GLY A 183 4.78 5.13 -13.90
C GLY A 183 3.41 5.68 -13.58
N GLY A 184 3.06 6.81 -14.21
CA GLY A 184 1.80 7.50 -13.95
C GLY A 184 1.67 7.91 -12.48
N ILE A 185 0.49 7.71 -11.88
CA ILE A 185 0.27 7.99 -10.46
C ILE A 185 1.04 7.05 -9.52
N GLY A 186 1.54 5.92 -10.03
CA GLY A 186 2.41 5.01 -9.27
C GLY A 186 3.71 5.66 -8.79
N GLN A 187 4.09 6.81 -9.34
CA GLN A 187 5.19 7.63 -8.82
C GLN A 187 4.95 8.09 -7.37
N ALA A 188 3.72 8.40 -6.97
CA ALA A 188 3.42 8.85 -5.61
C ALA A 188 3.74 7.79 -4.54
N PRO A 189 3.27 6.53 -4.63
CA PRO A 189 3.71 5.47 -3.71
C PRO A 189 5.15 5.00 -3.94
N ALA A 190 5.79 5.32 -5.08
CA ALA A 190 7.21 5.00 -5.29
C ALA A 190 8.15 5.82 -4.39
N MET A 191 7.79 7.08 -4.13
CA MET A 191 8.59 8.00 -3.31
C MET A 191 8.88 7.46 -1.90
N PRO A 192 7.89 7.08 -1.07
CA PRO A 192 8.17 6.56 0.28
C PRO A 192 8.92 5.22 0.25
N LEU A 193 8.73 4.40 -0.79
CA LEU A 193 9.50 3.16 -0.98
C LEU A 193 10.97 3.45 -1.22
N ALA A 194 11.28 4.42 -2.08
CA ALA A 194 12.65 4.84 -2.35
C ALA A 194 13.32 5.44 -1.10
N VAL A 195 12.62 6.30 -0.36
CA VAL A 195 13.10 6.87 0.92
C VAL A 195 13.51 5.76 1.89
N ASN A 196 12.65 4.77 2.09
CA ASN A 196 12.97 3.66 3.00
C ASN A 196 14.18 2.85 2.51
N LEU A 197 14.22 2.49 1.23
CA LEU A 197 15.34 1.73 0.66
C LEU A 197 16.67 2.47 0.81
N ARG A 198 16.69 3.77 0.55
CA ARG A 198 17.89 4.60 0.67
C ARG A 198 18.31 4.81 2.12
N LYS A 199 17.35 4.98 3.04
CA LYS A 199 17.61 4.99 4.49
C LYS A 199 18.32 3.72 4.98
N ASN A 200 18.03 2.59 4.34
CA ASN A 200 18.65 1.28 4.62
C ASN A 200 19.93 1.01 3.79
N ASN A 201 20.56 2.05 3.23
CA ASN A 201 21.80 1.99 2.44
C ASN A 201 21.72 1.13 1.17
N ASN A 202 20.53 0.89 0.63
CA ASN A 202 20.39 0.14 -0.63
C ASN A 202 20.75 1.01 -1.84
N GLN A 203 21.32 0.40 -2.88
CA GLN A 203 21.56 1.03 -4.17
C GLN A 203 20.28 0.92 -5.02
N VAL A 204 19.64 2.06 -5.31
CA VAL A 204 18.37 2.08 -6.02
C VAL A 204 18.57 2.65 -7.41
N THR A 205 18.14 1.90 -8.42
CA THR A 205 18.01 2.36 -9.80
C THR A 205 16.53 2.45 -10.14
N ALA A 206 16.03 3.64 -10.44
CA ALA A 206 14.64 3.89 -10.78
C ALA A 206 14.46 4.02 -12.30
N VAL A 207 13.48 3.31 -12.85
CA VAL A 207 13.01 3.47 -14.23
C VAL A 207 11.62 4.10 -14.19
N LEU A 208 11.52 5.34 -14.67
CA LEU A 208 10.32 6.17 -14.55
C LEU A 208 9.70 6.44 -15.91
N ALA A 209 8.36 6.45 -15.98
CA ALA A 209 7.65 6.94 -17.16
C ALA A 209 6.45 7.83 -16.79
N PRO A 210 6.10 8.82 -17.64
CA PRO A 210 4.99 9.74 -17.35
C PRO A 210 3.62 9.04 -17.26
N GLY A 211 3.43 7.91 -17.95
CA GLY A 211 2.17 7.17 -17.96
C GLY A 211 0.98 8.03 -18.41
N LYS A 212 -0.21 7.77 -17.85
CA LYS A 212 -1.42 8.58 -18.12
C LYS A 212 -1.37 9.98 -17.51
N VAL A 213 -0.58 10.16 -16.45
CA VAL A 213 -0.39 11.45 -15.78
C VAL A 213 0.33 12.43 -16.70
N GLY A 214 1.15 11.95 -17.64
CA GLY A 214 1.82 12.80 -18.64
C GLY A 214 3.04 13.55 -18.13
N LYS A 215 3.39 13.40 -16.84
CA LYS A 215 4.54 14.06 -16.21
C LYS A 215 5.28 13.11 -15.27
N ILE A 216 6.61 13.18 -15.28
CA ILE A 216 7.44 12.59 -14.24
C ILE A 216 7.64 13.66 -13.17
N PHE A 217 7.18 13.43 -11.94
CA PHE A 217 7.09 14.46 -10.90
C PHE A 217 7.89 14.13 -9.63
N ILE A 218 8.63 13.02 -9.60
CA ILE A 218 9.47 12.60 -8.47
C ILE A 218 10.96 12.53 -8.79
N GLU A 219 11.37 12.84 -10.03
CA GLU A 219 12.77 12.67 -10.49
C GLU A 219 13.77 13.48 -9.66
N GLU A 220 13.47 14.75 -9.41
CA GLU A 220 14.34 15.65 -8.63
C GLU A 220 14.52 15.11 -7.21
N GLN A 221 13.42 14.83 -6.51
CA GLN A 221 13.43 14.27 -5.15
C GLN A 221 14.18 12.93 -5.06
N LEU A 222 14.03 12.05 -6.07
CA LEU A 222 14.77 10.78 -6.12
C LEU A 222 16.27 11.00 -6.35
N THR A 223 16.63 11.94 -7.22
CA THR A 223 18.03 12.26 -7.52
C THR A 223 18.73 12.83 -6.28
N GLU A 224 18.08 13.74 -5.55
CA GLU A 224 18.56 14.28 -4.27
C GLU A 224 18.76 13.20 -3.20
N LEU A 225 17.91 12.16 -3.21
CA LEU A 225 18.03 10.99 -2.34
C LEU A 225 19.19 10.03 -2.75
N GLY A 226 19.87 10.32 -3.87
CA GLY A 226 20.94 9.50 -4.42
C GLY A 226 20.46 8.25 -5.14
N VAL A 227 19.24 8.28 -5.70
CA VAL A 227 18.71 7.23 -6.59
C VAL A 227 19.21 7.50 -8.01
N THR A 228 19.67 6.47 -8.72
CA THR A 228 19.98 6.59 -10.15
C THR A 228 18.69 6.52 -10.95
N VAL A 229 18.29 7.62 -11.58
CA VAL A 229 17.02 7.74 -12.30
C VAL A 229 17.22 7.58 -13.81
N TYR A 230 16.38 6.76 -14.43
CA TYR A 230 16.26 6.61 -15.88
C TYR A 230 14.83 6.90 -16.33
N ASN A 231 14.66 8.03 -17.02
CA ASN A 231 13.39 8.39 -17.61
C ASN A 231 13.21 7.69 -18.96
N VAL A 232 12.07 7.04 -19.12
CA VAL A 232 11.69 6.39 -20.37
C VAL A 232 10.33 6.91 -20.85
N PRO A 233 10.11 7.04 -22.17
CA PRO A 233 8.83 7.52 -22.69
C PRO A 233 7.67 6.56 -22.39
N SER A 234 7.94 5.26 -22.24
CA SER A 234 6.93 4.26 -21.93
C SER A 234 7.53 3.07 -21.20
N LEU A 235 6.98 2.71 -20.03
CA LEU A 235 7.37 1.47 -19.35
C LEU A 235 7.17 0.25 -20.25
N ARG A 236 6.06 0.17 -20.99
CA ARG A 236 5.78 -0.99 -21.84
C ARG A 236 6.77 -1.12 -23.01
N LYS A 237 7.07 -0.03 -23.71
CA LYS A 237 7.88 -0.07 -24.95
C LYS A 237 9.37 -0.05 -24.68
N THR A 238 9.83 0.68 -23.67
CA THR A 238 11.26 0.92 -23.42
C THR A 238 11.69 0.57 -22.00
N GLY A 239 10.83 0.78 -20.99
CA GLY A 239 11.17 0.46 -19.60
C GLY A 239 11.30 -1.05 -19.30
N ILE A 240 10.39 -1.89 -19.79
CA ILE A 240 10.46 -3.35 -19.60
C ILE A 240 11.66 -3.95 -20.35
N PRO A 241 11.97 -3.56 -21.61
CA PRO A 241 13.24 -3.95 -22.22
C PRO A 241 14.46 -3.53 -21.41
N MET A 242 14.52 -2.29 -20.92
CA MET A 242 15.61 -1.83 -20.07
C MET A 242 15.71 -2.62 -18.75
N LEU A 243 14.56 -2.93 -18.13
CA LEU A 243 14.50 -3.78 -16.96
C LEU A 243 15.10 -5.16 -17.25
N LYS A 244 14.76 -5.79 -18.38
CA LYS A 244 15.30 -7.11 -18.75
C LYS A 244 16.83 -7.12 -18.77
N GLU A 245 17.44 -6.09 -19.34
CA GLU A 245 18.90 -5.96 -19.32
C GLU A 245 19.45 -5.82 -17.89
N GLY A 246 18.77 -5.04 -17.05
CA GLY A 246 19.09 -4.89 -15.63
C GLY A 246 18.94 -6.19 -14.81
N LEU A 247 18.02 -7.09 -15.19
CA LEU A 247 17.80 -8.36 -14.49
C LEU A 247 19.01 -9.30 -14.58
N TYR A 248 19.82 -9.22 -15.64
CA TYR A 248 21.05 -10.01 -15.77
C TYR A 248 22.11 -9.64 -14.72
N GLN A 249 22.03 -8.43 -14.17
CA GLN A 249 22.87 -7.98 -13.05
C GLN A 249 22.43 -8.58 -11.70
N LYS A 250 21.36 -9.40 -11.69
CA LYS A 250 20.80 -10.09 -10.53
C LYS A 250 20.57 -9.14 -9.34
N PRO A 251 19.64 -8.17 -9.47
CA PRO A 251 19.28 -7.32 -8.34
C PRO A 251 18.66 -8.17 -7.21
N ASP A 252 18.77 -7.69 -5.98
CA ASP A 252 18.23 -8.36 -4.79
C ASP A 252 16.71 -8.20 -4.67
N LEU A 253 16.17 -7.13 -5.25
CA LEU A 253 14.74 -6.80 -5.20
C LEU A 253 14.30 -6.01 -6.44
N VAL A 254 13.11 -6.34 -6.94
CA VAL A 254 12.39 -5.51 -7.90
C VAL A 254 11.19 -4.85 -7.22
N VAL A 255 11.10 -3.53 -7.29
CA VAL A 255 9.96 -2.77 -6.77
C VAL A 255 9.13 -2.27 -7.96
N SER A 256 7.84 -2.55 -7.97
CA SER A 256 6.92 -2.06 -8.99
C SER A 256 5.83 -1.19 -8.38
N ALA A 257 5.82 0.08 -8.74
CA ALA A 257 4.78 1.02 -8.34
C ALA A 257 3.98 1.47 -9.56
N GLY A 258 2.74 1.00 -9.70
CA GLY A 258 1.95 1.21 -10.91
C GLY A 258 0.78 0.24 -11.01
N PRO A 259 0.14 0.16 -12.19
CA PRO A 259 -1.01 -0.71 -12.41
C PRO A 259 -0.64 -2.20 -12.47
N ASP A 260 -1.62 -3.09 -12.25
CA ASP A 260 -1.41 -4.56 -12.23
C ASP A 260 -0.77 -5.11 -13.51
N ASN A 261 -1.12 -4.54 -14.68
CA ASN A 261 -0.51 -4.95 -15.95
C ASN A 261 1.02 -4.69 -16.00
N GLN A 262 1.52 -3.67 -15.30
CA GLN A 262 2.94 -3.44 -15.11
C GLN A 262 3.54 -4.53 -14.21
N HIS A 263 2.87 -4.88 -13.11
CA HIS A 263 3.33 -5.93 -12.20
C HIS A 263 3.47 -7.27 -12.92
N TYR A 264 2.46 -7.68 -13.70
CA TYR A 264 2.52 -8.90 -14.50
C TYR A 264 3.58 -8.84 -15.62
N ALA A 265 3.79 -7.68 -16.25
CA ALA A 265 4.83 -7.53 -17.27
C ALA A 265 6.23 -7.72 -16.68
N ILE A 266 6.47 -7.25 -15.45
CA ILE A 266 7.73 -7.46 -14.72
C ILE A 266 7.92 -8.93 -14.37
N ILE A 267 6.87 -9.61 -13.89
CA ILE A 267 6.92 -11.06 -13.61
C ILE A 267 7.26 -11.85 -14.87
N ARG A 268 6.61 -11.56 -16.00
CA ARG A 268 6.92 -12.18 -17.30
C ARG A 268 8.35 -11.88 -17.76
N ALA A 269 8.86 -10.68 -17.49
CA ALA A 269 10.24 -10.33 -17.81
C ALA A 269 11.24 -11.18 -17.00
N MET A 270 11.00 -11.36 -15.69
CA MET A 270 11.80 -12.24 -14.83
C MET A 270 11.77 -13.69 -15.30
N GLN A 271 10.58 -14.21 -15.61
CA GLN A 271 10.41 -15.56 -16.16
C GLN A 271 11.16 -15.75 -17.49
N SER A 272 11.05 -14.77 -18.40
CA SER A 272 11.73 -14.82 -19.71
C SER A 272 13.26 -14.80 -19.56
N ALA A 273 13.78 -14.11 -18.56
CA ALA A 273 15.20 -14.04 -18.24
C ALA A 273 15.69 -15.25 -17.41
N GLY A 274 14.79 -16.15 -17.01
CA GLY A 274 15.14 -17.32 -16.18
C GLY A 274 15.57 -16.96 -14.75
N VAL A 275 15.12 -15.81 -14.23
CA VAL A 275 15.46 -15.34 -12.88
C VAL A 275 14.23 -15.35 -11.97
N ASN A 276 14.46 -15.56 -10.68
CA ASN A 276 13.42 -15.50 -9.64
C ASN A 276 13.88 -14.53 -8.55
N ILE A 277 13.57 -13.25 -8.72
CA ILE A 277 13.97 -12.17 -7.82
C ILE A 277 12.75 -11.79 -6.96
N PRO A 278 12.92 -11.56 -5.65
CA PRO A 278 11.87 -11.00 -4.81
C PRO A 278 11.24 -9.75 -5.40
N MET A 279 9.94 -9.56 -5.17
CA MET A 279 9.20 -8.44 -5.74
C MET A 279 8.28 -7.77 -4.72
N VAL A 280 8.33 -6.44 -4.69
CA VAL A 280 7.34 -5.60 -3.99
C VAL A 280 6.49 -4.90 -5.05
N ALA A 281 5.17 -4.90 -4.86
CA ALA A 281 4.22 -4.30 -5.79
C ALA A 281 3.23 -3.39 -5.06
N THR A 282 2.80 -2.29 -5.67
CA THR A 282 1.68 -1.50 -5.15
C THR A 282 0.38 -2.33 -5.12
N ASN A 283 -0.42 -2.14 -4.09
CA ASN A 283 -1.71 -2.81 -3.97
C ASN A 283 -2.81 -1.97 -4.62
N ASN A 284 -3.31 -2.43 -5.77
CA ASN A 284 -4.34 -1.75 -6.54
C ASN A 284 -5.75 -2.31 -6.29
N ALA A 285 -5.95 -3.08 -5.22
CA ALA A 285 -7.25 -3.66 -4.91
C ALA A 285 -8.32 -2.57 -4.75
N THR A 286 -9.53 -2.84 -5.24
CA THR A 286 -10.67 -1.97 -4.95
C THR A 286 -11.01 -2.08 -3.46
N MET A 287 -11.07 -0.96 -2.75
CA MET A 287 -11.33 -0.95 -1.31
C MET A 287 -12.51 -0.04 -0.94
N CYS A 288 -13.34 -0.50 0.00
CA CYS A 288 -14.45 0.27 0.57
C CYS A 288 -14.27 0.47 2.07
N CYS A 289 -14.21 -0.60 2.86
CA CYS A 289 -14.06 -0.50 4.32
C CYS A 289 -12.60 -0.36 4.80
N GLY A 290 -11.63 -0.92 4.07
CA GLY A 290 -10.23 -1.05 4.53
C GLY A 290 -10.01 -2.10 5.65
N GLU A 291 -11.07 -2.59 6.29
CA GLU A 291 -10.99 -3.49 7.46
C GLU A 291 -11.14 -4.99 7.16
N GLY A 292 -11.30 -5.35 5.89
CA GLY A 292 -11.50 -6.74 5.48
C GLY A 292 -12.92 -7.25 5.77
N ILE A 293 -13.89 -6.37 6.02
CA ILE A 293 -15.28 -6.74 6.33
C ILE A 293 -16.10 -6.91 5.04
N CYS A 294 -16.18 -5.86 4.21
CA CYS A 294 -17.11 -5.79 3.07
C CYS A 294 -16.83 -6.71 1.87
N GLY A 295 -15.65 -7.34 1.80
CA GLY A 295 -15.28 -8.20 0.66
C GLY A 295 -14.85 -7.49 -0.63
N SER A 296 -14.94 -6.16 -0.74
CA SER A 296 -14.58 -5.42 -1.97
C SER A 296 -13.15 -5.64 -2.47
N CYS A 297 -12.21 -5.98 -1.57
CA CYS A 297 -10.80 -6.22 -1.88
C CYS A 297 -10.44 -7.70 -2.02
N LEU A 298 -11.45 -8.56 -2.18
CA LEU A 298 -11.25 -9.99 -2.39
C LEU A 298 -10.54 -10.22 -3.74
N LYS A 299 -9.48 -11.03 -3.71
CA LYS A 299 -8.75 -11.45 -4.91
C LYS A 299 -8.49 -12.94 -4.85
N LYS A 300 -8.61 -13.60 -6.00
CA LYS A 300 -8.28 -15.02 -6.17
C LYS A 300 -6.77 -15.21 -6.30
N VAL A 301 -6.25 -16.21 -5.61
CA VAL A 301 -4.85 -16.63 -5.69
C VAL A 301 -4.77 -18.09 -6.12
N GLN A 302 -3.57 -18.52 -6.52
CA GLN A 302 -3.29 -19.91 -6.85
C GLN A 302 -3.81 -20.87 -5.77
N GLY A 303 -4.37 -22.01 -6.19
CA GLY A 303 -5.04 -22.95 -5.28
C GLY A 303 -6.49 -22.59 -4.98
N ASN A 304 -7.14 -21.75 -5.80
CA ASN A 304 -8.54 -21.34 -5.69
C ASN A 304 -8.93 -20.78 -4.31
N THR A 305 -7.98 -20.14 -3.65
CA THR A 305 -8.18 -19.47 -2.36
C THR A 305 -8.45 -17.99 -2.61
N GLU A 306 -9.29 -17.38 -1.76
CA GLU A 306 -9.57 -15.95 -1.81
C GLU A 306 -8.91 -15.24 -0.61
N ILE A 307 -8.33 -14.08 -0.86
CA ILE A 307 -7.67 -13.26 0.17
C ILE A 307 -8.17 -11.82 0.16
N ARG A 308 -8.18 -11.19 1.34
CA ARG A 308 -8.64 -9.80 1.51
C ARG A 308 -7.47 -8.83 1.49
N LEU A 309 -7.26 -8.19 0.34
CA LEU A 309 -6.07 -7.37 0.09
C LEU A 309 -5.98 -6.07 0.89
N CYS A 310 -7.01 -5.64 1.62
CA CYS A 310 -6.83 -4.52 2.55
C CYS A 310 -6.23 -4.97 3.91
N LYS A 311 -6.15 -6.28 4.18
CA LYS A 311 -5.63 -6.83 5.46
C LYS A 311 -4.48 -7.83 5.28
N GLN A 312 -4.42 -8.54 4.16
CA GLN A 312 -3.50 -9.67 3.97
C GLN A 312 -2.36 -9.32 3.01
N GLN A 313 -1.12 -9.44 3.49
CA GLN A 313 0.11 -9.44 2.71
C GLN A 313 0.28 -10.75 1.97
N ILE A 314 0.75 -10.68 0.72
CA ILE A 314 1.06 -11.82 -0.14
C ILE A 314 2.13 -11.40 -1.15
N ASP A 315 2.86 -12.36 -1.70
CA ASP A 315 3.67 -12.12 -2.91
C ASP A 315 2.76 -11.96 -4.13
N PHE A 316 2.95 -10.88 -4.89
CA PHE A 316 2.10 -10.57 -6.07
C PHE A 316 2.07 -11.71 -7.11
N SER A 317 3.17 -12.47 -7.23
CA SER A 317 3.29 -13.62 -8.15
C SER A 317 2.33 -14.77 -7.86
N LYS A 318 1.63 -14.75 -6.71
CA LYS A 318 0.62 -15.76 -6.34
C LYS A 318 -0.77 -15.46 -6.89
N PHE A 319 -1.02 -14.28 -7.44
CA PHE A 319 -2.30 -13.97 -8.06
C PHE A 319 -2.51 -14.80 -9.33
N VAL A 320 -3.77 -15.14 -9.57
CA VAL A 320 -4.20 -15.62 -10.88
C VAL A 320 -4.40 -14.36 -11.74
N GLU A 321 -3.72 -14.30 -12.89
CA GLU A 321 -3.95 -13.24 -13.87
C GLU A 321 -5.38 -13.45 -14.41
N ASP A 322 -6.23 -12.42 -14.25
CA ASP A 322 -7.62 -12.41 -14.75
C ASP A 322 -7.66 -12.15 -16.26
#